data_AF-A0A662ZWU0-F1
#
_entry.id   AF-A0A662ZWU0-F1
#
_cell.length_a   1.000
_cell.length_b   1.000
_cell.length_c   1.000
_cell.angle_alpha   90.00
_cell.angle_beta   90.00
_cell.angle_gamma   90.00
#
_symmetry.space_group_name_H-M   'P 1'
#
loop_
_entity.id
_entity.type
_entity.pdbx_description
1 polymer ?
#
loop_
_entity_poly.entity_id
_entity_poly.type
_entity_poly.pdbx_seq_one_letter_code
_entity_poly.pdbx_strand_id
1 'polypeptide(L)'
;MPKNTNIQMIDNLANNFHGYAVLLRKIKQRVLIAQQRAIYAANEEMLRMYWDVGEMLQKNQDADGWGKKTLQRLSVDLKNEYSEIKGFSVRNMQCMIQFFNEYNQELTMVKGGAPSIAQPVVAQLGQYNFSLPIKHLGWVHNLILLQQVKDIRARYWYMVQSITSHWSKRYLQEAIKLDDYGKHGALANNFSETLPIPEANDVKSMLKDPYIFDMLTFTKEYNERDVEIGLVKHVEKFLVEMLCKPLHKSSYANKFIMQSDLN
;
A
#
# COMPACT_ATOMS: atom_id res chain seq x y z
N MET A 1 -59.69 -19.93 -30.47
CA MET A 1 -58.22 -20.05 -30.38
C MET A 1 -57.60 -18.64 -30.30
N PRO A 2 -57.01 -18.28 -29.17
CA PRO A 2 -55.76 -17.50 -29.20
C PRO A 2 -54.82 -17.92 -28.06
N LYS A 3 -53.74 -18.64 -28.37
CA LYS A 3 -52.69 -18.96 -27.39
C LYS A 3 -51.27 -18.63 -27.86
N ASN A 4 -51.08 -18.04 -29.04
CA ASN A 4 -49.74 -17.93 -29.64
C ASN A 4 -49.13 -16.51 -29.67
N THR A 5 -49.83 -15.49 -29.18
CA THR A 5 -49.33 -14.10 -29.24
C THR A 5 -48.49 -13.73 -28.01
N ASN A 6 -48.66 -14.42 -26.88
CA ASN A 6 -48.04 -14.04 -25.61
C ASN A 6 -46.62 -14.62 -25.42
N ILE A 7 -46.32 -15.77 -26.03
CA ILE A 7 -44.99 -16.42 -25.92
C ILE A 7 -43.97 -15.71 -26.82
N GLN A 8 -44.37 -15.29 -28.04
CA GLN A 8 -43.49 -14.51 -28.92
C GLN A 8 -43.17 -13.09 -28.40
N MET A 9 -43.99 -12.52 -27.51
CA MET A 9 -43.67 -11.23 -26.88
C MET A 9 -42.69 -11.38 -25.70
N ILE A 10 -42.76 -12.48 -24.95
CA ILE A 10 -41.85 -12.74 -23.83
C ILE A 10 -40.46 -13.15 -24.34
N ASP A 11 -40.38 -13.94 -25.42
CA ASP A 11 -39.10 -14.30 -26.05
C ASP A 11 -38.42 -13.09 -26.73
N ASN A 12 -39.18 -12.08 -27.16
CA ASN A 12 -38.64 -10.83 -27.72
C ASN A 12 -38.14 -9.82 -26.68
N LEU A 13 -38.56 -9.93 -25.42
CA LEU A 13 -38.05 -9.10 -24.31
C LEU A 13 -36.70 -9.60 -23.79
N ALA A 14 -36.38 -10.89 -23.98
CA ALA A 14 -35.11 -11.48 -23.58
C ALA A 14 -33.95 -11.17 -24.55
N ASN A 15 -34.24 -10.81 -25.81
CA ASN A 15 -33.22 -10.60 -26.85
C ASN A 15 -32.80 -9.12 -27.06
N ASN A 16 -33.36 -8.17 -26.31
CA ASN A 16 -33.18 -6.72 -26.56
C ASN A 16 -32.41 -5.96 -25.48
N PHE A 17 -31.35 -6.56 -24.94
CA PHE A 17 -30.35 -5.82 -24.18
C PHE A 17 -28.95 -5.95 -24.82
N HIS A 18 -28.88 -5.65 -26.12
CA HIS A 18 -27.65 -5.61 -26.91
C HIS A 18 -26.56 -4.66 -26.35
N GLY A 19 -26.87 -3.86 -25.32
CA GLY A 19 -25.92 -3.05 -24.56
C GLY A 19 -25.70 -3.44 -23.10
N TYR A 20 -26.51 -4.33 -22.51
CA TYR A 20 -26.43 -4.64 -21.07
C TYR A 20 -25.13 -5.35 -20.70
N ALA A 21 -24.70 -6.33 -21.48
CA ALA A 21 -23.44 -7.04 -21.22
C ALA A 21 -22.23 -6.08 -21.28
N VAL A 22 -22.26 -5.13 -22.22
CA VAL A 22 -21.22 -4.08 -22.34
C VAL A 22 -21.29 -3.11 -21.17
N LEU A 23 -22.49 -2.65 -20.80
CA LEU A 23 -22.71 -1.77 -19.65
C LEU A 23 -22.26 -2.43 -18.34
N LEU A 24 -22.66 -3.68 -18.11
CA LEU A 24 -22.27 -4.48 -16.95
C LEU A 24 -20.75 -4.65 -16.87
N ARG A 25 -20.07 -4.92 -18.00
CA ARG A 25 -18.61 -4.99 -18.05
C ARG A 25 -17.97 -3.64 -17.70
N LYS A 26 -18.48 -2.53 -18.24
CA LYS A 26 -17.99 -1.17 -17.94
C LYS A 26 -18.19 -0.80 -16.46
N ILE A 27 -19.35 -1.11 -15.88
CA ILE A 27 -19.64 -0.87 -14.47
C ILE A 27 -18.72 -1.72 -13.58
N LYS A 28 -18.60 -3.02 -13.85
CA LYS A 28 -17.67 -3.91 -13.13
C LYS A 28 -16.23 -3.39 -13.19
N GLN A 29 -15.76 -2.96 -14.36
CA GLN A 29 -14.43 -2.37 -14.51
C GLN A 29 -14.28 -1.07 -13.71
N ARG A 30 -15.29 -0.18 -13.73
CA ARG A 30 -15.25 1.08 -12.96
C ARG A 30 -15.21 0.83 -11.45
N VAL A 31 -15.98 -0.14 -10.96
CA VAL A 31 -15.99 -0.57 -9.54
C VAL A 31 -14.62 -1.12 -9.16
N LEU A 32 -14.05 -2.03 -9.97
CA LEU A 32 -12.73 -2.61 -9.72
C LEU A 32 -11.63 -1.52 -9.65
N ILE A 33 -11.63 -0.57 -10.59
CA ILE A 33 -10.69 0.57 -10.58
C ILE A 33 -10.86 1.44 -9.32
N ALA A 34 -12.10 1.67 -8.88
CA ALA A 34 -12.36 2.46 -7.66
C ALA A 34 -11.85 1.74 -6.41
N GLN A 35 -12.11 0.44 -6.28
CA GLN A 35 -11.61 -0.39 -5.18
C GLN A 35 -10.08 -0.42 -5.16
N GLN A 36 -9.46 -0.62 -6.33
CA GLN A 36 -8.02 -0.60 -6.49
C GLN A 36 -7.39 0.70 -5.97
N ARG A 37 -7.93 1.85 -6.38
CA ARG A 37 -7.44 3.15 -5.93
C ARG A 37 -7.57 3.33 -4.41
N ALA A 38 -8.68 2.89 -3.83
CA ALA A 38 -8.88 2.95 -2.38
C ALA A 38 -7.82 2.11 -1.65
N ILE A 39 -7.54 0.91 -2.16
CA ILE A 39 -6.57 -0.01 -1.55
C ILE A 39 -5.14 0.53 -1.65
N TYR A 40 -4.75 1.11 -2.78
CA TYR A 40 -3.45 1.77 -2.90
C TYR A 40 -3.32 2.98 -1.99
N ALA A 41 -4.36 3.82 -1.91
CA ALA A 41 -4.35 4.98 -1.02
C ALA A 41 -4.23 4.56 0.45
N ALA A 42 -4.98 3.54 0.87
CA ALA A 42 -4.87 2.98 2.22
C ALA A 42 -3.48 2.38 2.47
N ASN A 43 -2.94 1.60 1.53
CA ASN A 43 -1.60 1.04 1.65
C ASN A 43 -0.54 2.15 1.80
N GLU A 44 -0.61 3.19 0.99
CA GLU A 44 0.32 4.32 1.07
C GLU A 44 0.26 4.99 2.45
N GLU A 45 -0.94 5.29 2.96
CA GLU A 45 -1.12 5.89 4.28
C GLU A 45 -0.64 4.97 5.42
N MET A 46 -0.88 3.66 5.32
CA MET A 46 -0.34 2.69 6.28
C MET A 46 1.20 2.71 6.30
N LEU A 47 1.84 2.70 5.13
CA LEU A 47 3.30 2.74 5.01
C LEU A 47 3.88 4.04 5.56
N ARG A 48 3.23 5.18 5.29
CA ARG A 48 3.61 6.49 5.84
C ARG A 48 3.48 6.51 7.36
N MET A 49 2.35 6.05 7.89
CA MET A 49 2.14 5.94 9.34
C MET A 49 3.21 5.06 10.00
N TYR A 50 3.56 3.92 9.40
CA TYR A 50 4.62 3.05 9.93
C TYR A 50 6.00 3.71 9.85
N TRP A 51 6.27 4.51 8.82
CA TRP A 51 7.48 5.31 8.73
C TRP A 51 7.52 6.38 9.83
N ASP A 52 6.44 7.12 10.06
CA ASP A 52 6.33 8.16 11.10
C ASP A 52 6.50 7.58 12.50
N VAL A 53 5.86 6.44 12.78
CA VAL A 53 6.04 5.71 14.04
C VAL A 53 7.50 5.28 14.20
N GLY A 54 8.13 4.79 13.13
CA GLY A 54 9.55 4.46 13.13
C GLY A 54 10.43 5.67 13.48
N GLU A 55 10.13 6.84 12.94
CA GLU A 55 10.81 8.10 13.27
C GLU A 55 10.66 8.46 14.75
N MET A 56 9.42 8.46 15.25
CA MET A 56 9.12 8.80 16.65
C MET A 56 9.88 7.87 17.59
N LEU A 57 9.86 6.57 17.30
CA LEU A 57 10.57 5.59 18.12
C LEU A 57 12.08 5.80 18.06
N GLN A 58 12.68 6.01 16.88
CA GLN A 58 14.12 6.25 16.75
C GLN A 58 14.56 7.50 17.53
N LYS A 59 13.82 8.61 17.41
CA LYS A 59 14.12 9.85 18.15
C LYS A 59 14.08 9.65 19.67
N ASN A 60 13.09 8.91 20.18
CA ASN A 60 12.99 8.61 21.61
C ASN A 60 14.07 7.60 22.08
N GLN A 61 14.53 6.71 21.20
CA GLN A 61 15.67 5.84 21.50
C GLN A 61 16.97 6.65 21.67
N ASP A 62 17.19 7.62 20.78
CA ASP A 62 18.39 8.45 20.79
C ASP A 62 18.40 9.45 21.96
N ALA A 63 17.25 10.03 22.31
CA ALA A 63 17.14 11.02 23.37
C ALA A 63 17.08 10.42 24.78
N ASP A 64 16.22 9.41 24.97
CA ASP A 64 15.84 8.91 26.31
C ASP A 64 16.31 7.46 26.56
N GLY A 65 17.04 6.86 25.62
CA GLY A 65 17.56 5.50 25.74
C GLY A 65 16.47 4.41 25.75
N TRP A 66 15.37 4.61 25.02
CA TRP A 66 14.24 3.68 25.01
C TRP A 66 14.65 2.25 24.59
N GLY A 67 14.73 1.37 25.59
CA GLY A 67 15.07 -0.02 25.39
C GLY A 67 13.86 -0.93 25.15
N LYS A 68 14.14 -2.24 25.16
CA LYS A 68 13.14 -3.31 24.99
C LYS A 68 11.93 -3.20 25.93
N LYS A 69 12.14 -2.77 27.18
CA LYS A 69 11.06 -2.64 28.19
C LYS A 69 10.07 -1.53 27.83
N THR A 70 10.54 -0.40 27.33
CA THR A 70 9.66 0.72 26.92
C THR A 70 8.82 0.32 25.70
N LEU A 71 9.42 -0.35 24.71
CA LEU A 71 8.67 -0.89 23.57
C LEU A 71 7.63 -1.94 23.98
N GLN A 72 7.93 -2.79 24.96
CA GLN A 72 6.96 -3.74 25.49
C GLN A 72 5.75 -3.05 26.12
N ARG A 73 5.98 -2.02 26.94
CA ARG A 73 4.90 -1.23 27.54
C ARG A 73 4.07 -0.54 26.46
N LEU A 74 4.72 0.15 25.53
CA LEU A 74 4.05 0.84 24.42
C LEU A 74 3.21 -0.12 23.56
N SER A 75 3.72 -1.34 23.31
CA SER A 75 3.00 -2.38 22.57
C SER A 75 1.73 -2.82 23.28
N VAL A 76 1.76 -2.93 24.62
CA VAL A 76 0.57 -3.22 25.43
C VAL A 76 -0.40 -2.05 25.40
N ASP A 77 0.09 -0.83 25.63
CA ASP A 77 -0.74 0.38 25.67
C ASP A 77 -1.47 0.60 24.34
N LEU A 78 -0.76 0.51 23.21
CA LEU A 78 -1.35 0.66 21.87
C LEU A 78 -2.33 -0.47 21.53
N LYS A 79 -2.05 -1.71 21.96
CA LYS A 79 -2.96 -2.83 21.71
C LYS A 79 -4.26 -2.69 22.53
N ASN A 80 -4.18 -2.10 23.71
CA ASN A 80 -5.36 -1.87 24.54
C ASN A 80 -6.22 -0.72 23.98
N GLU A 81 -5.58 0.35 23.51
CA GLU A 81 -6.28 1.50 22.91
C GLU A 81 -6.87 1.16 21.53
N TYR A 82 -6.11 0.41 20.71
CA TYR A 82 -6.46 0.08 19.34
C TYR A 82 -6.58 -1.44 19.13
N SER A 83 -7.52 -2.07 19.85
CA SER A 83 -7.67 -3.53 19.86
C SER A 83 -7.97 -4.16 18.49
N GLU A 84 -8.55 -3.40 17.57
CA GLU A 84 -8.89 -3.86 16.22
C GLU A 84 -7.74 -3.68 15.22
N ILE A 85 -6.78 -2.80 15.50
CA ILE A 85 -5.66 -2.50 14.59
C ILE A 85 -4.47 -3.37 14.96
N LYS A 86 -4.15 -4.34 14.09
CA LYS A 86 -2.89 -5.09 14.21
C LYS A 86 -1.74 -4.25 13.67
N GLY A 87 -0.53 -4.53 14.14
CA GLY A 87 0.68 -3.81 13.69
C GLY A 87 1.56 -3.31 14.82
N PHE A 88 1.06 -3.21 16.04
CA PHE A 88 1.82 -2.66 17.17
C PHE A 88 2.45 -3.73 18.06
N SER A 89 2.93 -4.83 17.48
CA SER A 89 3.79 -5.76 18.24
C SER A 89 5.19 -5.17 18.38
N VAL A 90 5.90 -5.51 19.46
CA VAL A 90 7.30 -5.07 19.68
C VAL A 90 8.18 -5.35 18.46
N ARG A 91 8.05 -6.54 17.87
CA ARG A 91 8.81 -6.93 16.67
C ARG A 91 8.47 -6.03 15.48
N ASN A 92 7.19 -5.70 15.27
CA ASN A 92 6.80 -4.87 14.15
C ASN A 92 7.23 -3.41 14.35
N MET A 93 7.20 -2.89 15.59
CA MET A 93 7.77 -1.57 15.90
C MET A 93 9.28 -1.49 15.59
N GLN A 94 10.03 -2.55 15.89
CA GLN A 94 11.44 -2.63 15.48
C GLN A 94 11.58 -2.61 13.95
N CYS A 95 10.65 -3.27 13.24
CA CYS A 95 10.60 -3.21 11.78
C CYS A 95 10.26 -1.80 11.27
N MET A 96 9.37 -1.07 11.94
CA MET A 96 9.06 0.34 11.64
C MET A 96 10.29 1.24 11.79
N ILE A 97 11.07 1.07 12.87
CA ILE A 97 12.34 1.78 13.06
C ILE A 97 13.32 1.45 11.91
N GLN A 98 13.47 0.18 11.56
CA GLN A 98 14.32 -0.23 10.42
C GLN A 98 13.83 0.38 9.10
N PHE A 99 12.53 0.38 8.87
CA PHE A 99 11.91 0.93 7.67
C PHE A 99 12.13 2.44 7.57
N PHE A 100 11.96 3.17 8.69
CA PHE A 100 12.31 4.58 8.81
C PHE A 100 13.79 4.80 8.51
N ASN A 101 14.70 4.02 9.09
CA ASN A 101 16.14 4.22 8.90
C ASN A 101 16.59 3.94 7.46
N GLU A 102 15.88 3.08 6.74
CA GLU A 102 16.22 2.73 5.36
C GLU A 102 15.63 3.71 4.33
N TYR A 103 14.36 4.09 4.42
CA TYR A 103 13.67 4.80 3.33
C TYR A 103 13.40 6.27 3.65
N ASN A 104 13.36 7.13 2.63
CA ASN A 104 12.95 8.52 2.79
C ASN A 104 11.44 8.64 3.08
N GLN A 105 10.99 9.79 3.55
CA GLN A 105 9.58 10.03 3.89
C GLN A 105 8.65 9.90 2.68
N GLU A 106 9.14 10.27 1.49
CA GLU A 106 8.37 10.13 0.25
C GLU A 106 8.21 8.68 -0.22
N LEU A 107 8.89 7.72 0.43
CA LEU A 107 8.90 6.30 0.08
C LEU A 107 9.27 6.05 -1.39
N THR A 108 10.26 6.81 -1.88
CA THR A 108 10.78 6.75 -3.25
C THR A 108 12.24 6.33 -3.31
N MET A 109 13.02 6.54 -2.24
CA MET A 109 14.46 6.32 -2.23
C MET A 109 14.94 5.79 -0.87
N VAL A 110 16.14 5.19 -0.83
CA VAL A 110 16.86 4.91 0.43
C VAL A 110 17.39 6.23 1.00
N LYS A 111 17.37 6.41 2.32
CA LYS A 111 18.05 7.51 3.01
C LYS A 111 19.55 7.39 2.74
N GLY A 112 20.07 8.30 1.92
CA GLY A 112 21.51 8.44 1.75
C GLY A 112 22.13 8.86 3.08
N GLY A 113 23.13 8.11 3.56
CA GLY A 113 24.08 8.66 4.52
C GLY A 113 24.69 9.92 3.92
N ALA A 114 24.83 10.98 4.71
CA ALA A 114 25.44 12.23 4.25
C ALA A 114 26.70 11.92 3.41
N PRO A 115 26.85 12.50 2.21
CA PRO A 115 28.04 12.26 1.42
C PRO A 115 29.25 12.71 2.24
N SER A 116 30.18 11.78 2.50
CA SER A 116 31.49 12.13 3.01
C SER A 116 32.10 13.15 2.03
N ILE A 117 32.48 14.31 2.56
CA ILE A 117 33.03 15.46 1.82
C ILE A 117 34.30 15.08 1.02
N ALA A 118 34.86 13.90 1.28
CA ALA A 118 36.06 13.37 0.64
C ALA A 118 35.85 12.66 -0.72
N GLN A 119 34.63 12.61 -1.27
CA GLN A 119 34.41 11.97 -2.59
C GLN A 119 34.18 12.99 -3.71
N PRO A 120 34.83 12.83 -4.89
CA PRO A 120 34.67 13.74 -6.01
C PRO A 120 33.24 13.72 -6.57
N VAL A 121 32.76 14.88 -7.03
CA VAL A 121 31.39 15.15 -7.53
C VAL A 121 30.91 14.17 -8.62
N VAL A 122 31.82 13.57 -9.38
CA VAL A 122 31.48 12.57 -10.41
C VAL A 122 31.09 11.21 -9.82
N ALA A 123 31.60 10.85 -8.64
CA ALA A 123 31.14 9.67 -7.88
C ALA A 123 29.82 9.94 -7.14
N GLN A 124 29.46 11.22 -6.95
CA GLN A 124 28.20 11.64 -6.33
C GLN A 124 27.01 11.52 -7.30
N LEU A 125 27.27 11.46 -8.62
CA LEU A 125 26.28 11.29 -9.70
C LEU A 125 26.03 9.82 -10.10
N GLY A 126 26.43 8.85 -9.28
CA GLY A 126 26.29 7.41 -9.54
C GLY A 126 25.18 6.69 -8.75
N GLN A 127 24.29 7.42 -8.06
CA GLN A 127 23.29 6.80 -7.18
C GLN A 127 21.96 6.57 -7.92
N TYR A 128 21.80 5.36 -8.47
CA TYR A 128 20.56 4.73 -8.95
C TYR A 128 19.60 5.64 -9.76
N ASN A 129 19.56 5.47 -11.08
CA ASN A 129 18.60 6.16 -11.97
C ASN A 129 17.15 5.60 -11.86
N PHE A 130 16.72 5.16 -10.68
CA PHE A 130 15.37 4.62 -10.47
C PHE A 130 14.78 5.05 -9.13
N SER A 131 13.46 5.26 -9.11
CA SER A 131 12.68 5.41 -7.89
C SER A 131 12.17 4.03 -7.46
N LEU A 132 12.29 3.73 -6.16
CA LEU A 132 11.76 2.50 -5.58
C LEU A 132 10.22 2.57 -5.51
N PRO A 133 9.50 1.55 -6.00
CA PRO A 133 8.04 1.53 -5.93
C PRO A 133 7.52 0.98 -4.61
N ILE A 134 8.01 1.52 -3.49
CA ILE A 134 7.72 1.05 -2.13
C ILE A 134 6.21 1.05 -1.86
N LYS A 135 5.52 2.10 -2.32
CA LYS A 135 4.07 2.30 -2.16
C LYS A 135 3.21 1.31 -2.94
N HIS A 136 3.78 0.64 -3.95
CA HIS A 136 3.07 -0.34 -4.78
C HIS A 136 3.16 -1.76 -4.21
N LEU A 137 3.77 -1.93 -3.03
CA LEU A 137 3.88 -3.20 -2.33
C LEU A 137 3.26 -3.09 -0.95
N GLY A 138 2.70 -4.20 -0.46
CA GLY A 138 2.22 -4.29 0.92
C GLY A 138 3.36 -4.24 1.94
N TRP A 139 3.03 -4.05 3.22
CA TRP A 139 4.00 -3.98 4.31
C TRP A 139 4.88 -5.23 4.38
N VAL A 140 4.28 -6.42 4.23
CA VAL A 140 5.02 -7.69 4.35
C VAL A 140 6.05 -7.86 3.23
N HIS A 141 5.72 -7.49 1.99
CA HIS A 141 6.65 -7.52 0.87
C HIS A 141 7.82 -6.57 1.10
N ASN A 142 7.51 -5.32 1.46
CA ASN A 142 8.53 -4.31 1.79
C ASN A 142 9.46 -4.79 2.92
N LEU A 143 8.91 -5.45 3.94
CA LEU A 143 9.69 -5.98 5.05
C LEU A 143 10.60 -7.15 4.64
N ILE A 144 10.11 -8.09 3.83
CA ILE A 144 10.92 -9.20 3.29
C ILE A 144 12.11 -8.64 2.51
N LEU A 145 11.84 -7.68 1.61
CA LEU A 145 12.86 -7.03 0.79
C LEU A 145 13.89 -6.27 1.63
N LEU A 146 13.43 -5.49 2.61
CA LEU A 146 14.30 -4.77 3.55
C LEU A 146 15.22 -5.70 4.35
N GLN A 147 14.68 -6.83 4.81
CA GLN A 147 15.40 -7.76 5.67
C GLN A 147 16.36 -8.66 4.89
N GLN A 148 15.94 -9.16 3.72
CA GLN A 148 16.66 -10.21 3.00
C GLN A 148 17.50 -9.69 1.83
N VAL A 149 17.18 -8.52 1.26
CA VAL A 149 17.84 -8.01 0.05
C VAL A 149 18.56 -6.70 0.35
N LYS A 150 19.87 -6.78 0.59
CA LYS A 150 20.70 -5.62 0.97
C LYS A 150 21.18 -4.80 -0.24
N ASP A 151 21.49 -5.45 -1.35
CA ASP A 151 21.79 -4.74 -2.60
C ASP A 151 20.51 -4.08 -3.13
N ILE A 152 20.57 -2.76 -3.34
CA ILE A 152 19.39 -1.97 -3.68
C ILE A 152 18.94 -2.15 -5.14
N ARG A 153 19.84 -2.56 -6.05
CA ARG A 153 19.47 -2.90 -7.44
C ARG A 153 18.73 -4.23 -7.47
N ALA A 154 19.23 -5.22 -6.74
CA ALA A 154 18.53 -6.48 -6.53
C ALA A 154 17.16 -6.23 -5.87
N ARG A 155 17.11 -5.36 -4.85
CA ARG A 155 15.87 -5.02 -4.18
C ARG A 155 14.87 -4.37 -5.14
N TYR A 156 15.31 -3.39 -5.92
CA TYR A 156 14.48 -2.76 -6.96
C TYR A 156 13.99 -3.79 -7.99
N TRP A 157 14.86 -4.67 -8.48
CA TRP A 157 14.47 -5.71 -9.43
C TRP A 157 13.39 -6.62 -8.84
N TYR A 158 13.56 -7.10 -7.60
CA TYR A 158 12.54 -7.92 -6.94
C TYR A 158 11.23 -7.16 -6.68
N MET A 159 11.30 -5.84 -6.40
CA MET A 159 10.10 -5.01 -6.29
C MET A 159 9.35 -4.95 -7.63
N VAL A 160 10.06 -4.66 -8.72
CA VAL A 160 9.48 -4.62 -10.07
C VAL A 160 8.87 -5.97 -10.40
N GLN A 161 9.61 -7.07 -10.26
CA GLN A 161 9.08 -8.41 -10.54
C GLN A 161 7.88 -8.78 -9.68
N SER A 162 7.87 -8.38 -8.40
CA SER A 162 6.73 -8.64 -7.52
C SER A 162 5.47 -7.93 -7.99
N ILE A 163 5.62 -6.72 -8.54
CA ILE A 163 4.51 -5.91 -9.09
C ILE A 163 4.08 -6.47 -10.45
N THR A 164 5.01 -6.63 -11.39
CA THR A 164 4.68 -7.04 -12.77
C THR A 164 4.15 -8.47 -12.85
N SER A 165 4.75 -9.38 -12.07
CA SER A 165 4.47 -10.81 -12.09
C SER A 165 3.58 -11.24 -10.93
N HIS A 166 3.04 -10.28 -10.15
CA HIS A 166 2.07 -10.50 -9.09
C HIS A 166 2.53 -11.51 -8.03
N TRP A 167 3.79 -11.42 -7.61
CA TRP A 167 4.36 -12.41 -6.71
C TRP A 167 3.72 -12.34 -5.33
N SER A 168 3.22 -13.48 -4.86
CA SER A 168 2.85 -13.62 -3.45
C SER A 168 4.09 -13.50 -2.56
N LYS A 169 3.89 -13.13 -1.29
CA LYS A 169 4.98 -13.11 -0.29
C LYS A 169 5.79 -14.41 -0.22
N ARG A 170 5.14 -15.56 -0.42
CA ARG A 170 5.78 -16.88 -0.46
C ARG A 170 6.68 -17.02 -1.68
N TYR A 171 6.15 -16.66 -2.85
CA TYR A 171 6.91 -16.74 -4.09
C TYR A 171 8.12 -15.80 -4.05
N LEU A 172 7.95 -14.56 -3.57
CA LEU A 172 9.06 -13.61 -3.39
C LEU A 172 10.17 -14.21 -2.52
N GLN A 173 9.83 -14.84 -1.39
CA GLN A 173 10.82 -15.50 -0.54
C GLN A 173 11.55 -16.64 -1.24
N GLU A 174 10.84 -17.46 -2.02
CA GLU A 174 11.47 -18.53 -2.80
C GLU A 174 12.36 -17.99 -3.91
N ALA A 175 11.93 -16.96 -4.64
CA ALA A 175 12.74 -16.30 -5.67
C ALA A 175 14.04 -15.70 -5.11
N ILE A 176 13.97 -15.10 -3.91
CA ILE A 176 15.17 -14.61 -3.20
C ILE A 176 16.08 -15.78 -2.81
N LYS A 177 15.53 -16.88 -2.26
CA LYS A 177 16.33 -18.07 -1.90
C LYS A 177 17.01 -18.71 -3.11
N LEU A 178 16.36 -18.69 -4.27
CA LEU A 178 16.89 -19.23 -5.51
C LEU A 178 17.86 -18.28 -6.21
N ASP A 179 18.10 -17.08 -5.67
CA ASP A 179 18.91 -16.02 -6.28
C ASP A 179 18.48 -15.72 -7.73
N ASP A 180 17.18 -15.54 -7.93
CA ASP A 180 16.63 -15.25 -9.26
C ASP A 180 17.18 -13.95 -9.85
N TYR A 181 17.54 -12.98 -8.99
CA TYR A 181 18.24 -11.77 -9.41
C TYR A 181 19.62 -12.09 -10.02
N GLY A 182 20.45 -12.91 -9.36
CA GLY A 182 21.75 -13.29 -9.91
C GLY A 182 21.64 -14.00 -11.26
N LYS A 183 20.60 -14.81 -11.43
CA LYS A 183 20.35 -15.59 -12.67
C LYS A 183 19.77 -14.77 -13.83
N HIS A 184 18.86 -13.85 -13.53
CA HIS A 184 18.04 -13.18 -14.57
C HIS A 184 18.15 -11.65 -14.55
N GLY A 185 18.42 -11.05 -13.39
CA GLY A 185 18.44 -9.59 -13.19
C GLY A 185 19.81 -8.95 -13.31
N ALA A 186 20.88 -9.62 -12.85
CA ALA A 186 22.23 -9.06 -12.83
C ALA A 186 22.84 -8.86 -14.23
N LEU A 187 22.35 -9.59 -15.24
CA LEU A 187 22.79 -9.50 -16.63
C LEU A 187 22.01 -8.45 -17.44
N ALA A 188 20.85 -8.01 -16.96
CA ALA A 188 19.98 -7.07 -17.64
C ALA A 188 20.24 -5.64 -17.15
N ASN A 189 21.19 -4.93 -17.76
CA ASN A 189 21.51 -3.52 -17.47
C ASN A 189 20.41 -2.51 -17.91
N ASN A 190 19.16 -2.92 -18.07
CA ASN A 190 18.09 -2.13 -18.71
C ASN A 190 16.97 -1.77 -17.73
N PHE A 191 17.28 -1.04 -16.67
CA PHE A 191 16.28 -0.56 -15.70
C PHE A 191 15.62 0.77 -16.12
N SER A 192 15.22 0.88 -17.39
CA SER A 192 14.61 2.09 -17.97
C SER A 192 13.11 1.95 -18.25
N GLU A 193 12.49 0.83 -17.89
CA GLU A 193 11.04 0.63 -18.07
C GLU A 193 10.24 1.17 -16.89
N THR A 194 9.34 2.10 -17.17
CA THR A 194 8.30 2.55 -16.25
C THR A 194 7.41 1.36 -15.86
N LEU A 195 7.10 1.23 -14.58
CA LEU A 195 6.22 0.17 -14.08
C LEU A 195 4.88 0.16 -14.86
N PRO A 196 4.39 -1.02 -15.25
CA PRO A 196 3.05 -1.15 -15.80
C PRO A 196 2.01 -0.72 -14.77
N ILE A 197 0.87 -0.24 -15.29
CA ILE A 197 -0.27 0.18 -14.47
C ILE A 197 -0.73 -1.03 -13.66
N PRO A 198 -0.93 -0.93 -12.33
CA PRO A 198 -1.23 -2.10 -11.52
C PRO A 198 -2.54 -2.77 -11.95
N GLU A 199 -2.59 -4.10 -11.95
CA GLU A 199 -3.75 -4.88 -12.40
C GLU A 199 -4.60 -5.37 -11.20
N ALA A 200 -5.80 -5.88 -11.48
CA ALA A 200 -6.76 -6.31 -10.44
C ALA A 200 -6.25 -7.43 -9.51
N ASN A 201 -5.20 -8.16 -9.89
CA ASN A 201 -4.61 -9.21 -9.05
C ASN A 201 -3.68 -8.64 -7.94
N ASP A 202 -3.02 -7.51 -8.18
CA ASP A 202 -2.20 -6.84 -7.15
C ASP A 202 -3.05 -6.43 -5.97
N VAL A 203 -4.22 -5.90 -6.28
CA VAL A 203 -5.27 -5.52 -5.32
C VAL A 203 -5.65 -6.71 -4.43
N LYS A 204 -5.85 -7.90 -5.01
CA LYS A 204 -6.18 -9.11 -4.25
C LYS A 204 -5.05 -9.53 -3.33
N SER A 205 -3.79 -9.39 -3.74
CA SER A 205 -2.64 -9.71 -2.89
C SER A 205 -2.50 -8.69 -1.74
N MET A 206 -2.73 -7.40 -2.01
CA MET A 206 -2.74 -6.35 -0.99
C MET A 206 -3.85 -6.55 0.02
N LEU A 207 -5.05 -6.94 -0.41
CA LEU A 207 -6.16 -7.26 0.50
C LEU A 207 -5.88 -8.48 1.39
N LYS A 208 -4.97 -9.37 0.97
CA LYS A 208 -4.51 -10.50 1.79
C LYS A 208 -3.42 -10.12 2.78
N ASP A 209 -2.92 -8.88 2.74
CA ASP A 209 -2.02 -8.37 3.78
C ASP A 209 -2.87 -8.08 5.03
N PRO A 210 -2.64 -8.79 6.16
CA PRO A 210 -3.43 -8.60 7.38
C PRO A 210 -3.43 -7.15 7.85
N TYR A 211 -2.36 -6.39 7.62
CA TYR A 211 -2.24 -5.00 8.10
C TYR A 211 -3.07 -4.02 7.26
N ILE A 212 -3.10 -4.21 5.93
CA ILE A 212 -3.95 -3.41 5.03
C ILE A 212 -5.42 -3.75 5.28
N PHE A 213 -5.73 -5.05 5.46
CA PHE A 213 -7.08 -5.49 5.78
C PHE A 213 -7.60 -4.84 7.04
N ASP A 214 -6.84 -4.91 8.14
CA ASP A 214 -7.23 -4.32 9.43
C ASP A 214 -7.35 -2.78 9.36
N MET A 215 -6.56 -2.11 8.52
CA MET A 215 -6.70 -0.66 8.29
C MET A 215 -7.98 -0.30 7.52
N LEU A 216 -8.39 -1.15 6.57
CA LEU A 216 -9.60 -0.96 5.77
C LEU A 216 -10.87 -1.38 6.51
N THR A 217 -10.74 -2.23 7.54
CA THR A 217 -11.86 -2.67 8.38
C THR A 217 -11.90 -1.90 9.69
N PHE A 218 -12.80 -0.93 9.77
CA PHE A 218 -13.28 -0.44 11.07
C PHE A 218 -14.45 -1.33 11.50
N THR A 219 -14.30 -2.05 12.62
CA THR A 219 -15.30 -2.82 13.40
C THR A 219 -15.34 -4.36 13.35
N LYS A 220 -15.57 -4.89 14.58
CA LYS A 220 -15.88 -6.25 15.09
C LYS A 220 -16.24 -7.39 14.13
N GLU A 221 -15.48 -8.47 14.35
CA GLU A 221 -15.74 -9.91 14.14
C GLU A 221 -16.44 -10.33 12.84
N TYR A 222 -15.64 -10.87 11.90
CA TYR A 222 -16.17 -11.62 10.77
C TYR A 222 -15.35 -12.87 10.45
N ASN A 223 -16.07 -13.92 10.08
CA ASN A 223 -15.53 -15.24 9.72
C ASN A 223 -15.18 -15.25 8.22
N GLU A 224 -14.31 -16.15 7.78
CA GLU A 224 -13.59 -16.13 6.49
C GLU A 224 -14.48 -16.00 5.22
N ARG A 225 -15.77 -16.34 5.31
CA ARG A 225 -16.76 -16.20 4.23
C ARG A 225 -17.39 -14.81 4.13
N ASP A 226 -17.42 -14.08 5.25
CA ASP A 226 -17.89 -12.69 5.33
C ASP A 226 -16.77 -11.69 5.00
N VAL A 227 -15.52 -12.13 4.90
CA VAL A 227 -14.36 -11.30 4.53
C VAL A 227 -14.48 -10.79 3.09
N GLU A 228 -14.92 -11.63 2.15
CA GLU A 228 -15.04 -11.24 0.73
C GLU A 228 -16.21 -10.28 0.48
N ILE A 229 -17.34 -10.47 1.19
CA ILE A 229 -18.51 -9.57 1.13
C ILE A 229 -18.28 -8.31 1.98
N GLY A 230 -17.59 -8.47 3.12
CA GLY A 230 -17.18 -7.41 4.03
C GLY A 230 -16.25 -6.42 3.35
N LEU A 231 -15.26 -6.88 2.57
CA LEU A 231 -14.36 -6.00 1.82
C LEU A 231 -15.08 -5.03 0.89
N VAL A 232 -16.11 -5.51 0.18
CA VAL A 232 -16.89 -4.66 -0.73
C VAL A 232 -17.68 -3.61 0.07
N LYS A 233 -18.35 -4.01 1.15
CA LYS A 233 -19.11 -3.08 2.02
C LYS A 233 -18.22 -2.07 2.76
N HIS A 234 -17.02 -2.49 3.20
CA HIS A 234 -16.09 -1.62 3.92
C HIS A 234 -15.38 -0.65 2.99
N VAL A 235 -14.98 -1.11 1.79
CA VAL A 235 -14.46 -0.20 0.75
C VAL A 235 -15.56 0.76 0.30
N GLU A 236 -16.82 0.33 0.19
CA GLU A 236 -17.95 1.21 -0.08
C GLU A 236 -18.11 2.27 1.03
N LYS A 237 -18.14 1.87 2.30
CA LYS A 237 -18.21 2.82 3.43
C LYS A 237 -17.02 3.76 3.48
N PHE A 238 -15.80 3.26 3.27
CA PHE A 238 -14.58 4.06 3.21
C PHE A 238 -14.59 5.05 2.05
N LEU A 239 -14.99 4.62 0.85
CA LEU A 239 -15.14 5.48 -0.32
C LEU A 239 -16.23 6.54 -0.10
N VAL A 240 -17.36 6.19 0.51
CA VAL A 240 -18.41 7.15 0.89
C VAL A 240 -17.87 8.16 1.89
N GLU A 241 -17.14 7.73 2.92
CA GLU A 241 -16.53 8.63 3.89
C GLU A 241 -15.45 9.53 3.25
N MET A 242 -14.62 9.00 2.36
CA MET A 242 -13.58 9.77 1.66
C MET A 242 -14.12 10.73 0.61
N LEU A 243 -15.18 10.37 -0.11
CA LEU A 243 -15.80 11.21 -1.14
C LEU A 243 -16.75 12.25 -0.54
N CYS A 244 -17.33 11.99 0.64
CA CYS A 244 -18.21 12.94 1.34
C CYS A 244 -17.46 13.88 2.32
N LYS A 245 -16.28 13.50 2.83
CA LYS A 245 -15.46 14.37 3.71
C LYS A 245 -14.77 15.59 3.07
N PRO A 246 -14.55 15.74 1.74
CA PRO A 246 -13.86 16.94 1.22
C PRO A 246 -14.70 18.21 1.36
N LEU A 247 -16.01 18.13 1.60
CA LEU A 247 -16.88 19.30 1.64
C LEU A 247 -16.95 20.00 3.01
N HIS A 248 -16.34 19.47 4.07
CA HIS A 248 -16.47 20.04 5.42
C HIS A 248 -15.17 20.57 6.06
N LYS A 249 -14.02 20.49 5.37
CA LYS A 249 -12.73 21.01 5.89
C LYS A 249 -12.11 22.14 5.06
N SER A 250 -12.89 22.82 4.21
CA SER A 250 -12.46 24.09 3.57
C SER A 250 -12.95 25.36 4.29
N SER A 251 -13.38 25.28 5.56
CA SER A 251 -13.87 26.45 6.32
C SER A 251 -12.97 26.89 7.48
N TYR A 252 -11.85 26.22 7.77
CA TYR A 252 -10.98 26.58 8.90
C TYR A 252 -9.59 27.10 8.50
N ALA A 253 -9.24 27.13 7.21
CA ALA A 253 -7.96 27.67 6.73
C ALA A 253 -7.99 29.18 6.38
N ASN A 254 -9.16 29.82 6.31
CA ASN A 254 -9.30 31.24 5.94
C ASN A 254 -9.54 32.20 7.13
N LYS A 255 -9.32 31.77 8.37
CA LYS A 255 -9.51 32.63 9.56
C LYS A 255 -8.23 33.01 10.30
N PHE A 256 -7.05 32.65 9.78
CA PHE A 256 -5.75 32.96 10.39
C PHE A 256 -4.82 33.86 9.54
N ILE A 257 -5.31 34.40 8.41
CA ILE A 257 -4.52 35.31 7.54
C ILE A 257 -5.11 36.74 7.48
N MET A 258 -6.20 37.04 8.20
CA MET A 258 -6.84 38.37 8.19
C MET A 258 -6.80 39.08 9.56
N GLN A 259 -5.68 38.98 10.28
CA GLN A 259 -5.52 39.73 11.54
C GLN A 259 -4.08 40.09 11.92
N SER A 260 -3.17 40.20 10.93
CA SER A 260 -1.83 40.76 11.12
C SER A 260 -1.53 42.01 10.29
N ASP A 261 -2.48 42.46 9.47
CA ASP A 261 -2.40 43.73 8.74
C ASP A 261 -3.55 44.63 9.16
N LEU A 262 -3.45 45.26 10.34
CA LEU A 262 -4.05 46.54 10.71
C LEU A 262 -3.75 46.83 12.21
N ASN A 263 -2.90 47.85 12.40
CA ASN A 263 -2.44 48.51 13.64
C ASN A 263 -1.22 47.92 14.35
#